data_AF-A0A8T5Y374-F1
#
_entry.id   AF-A0A8T5Y374-F1
#
_cell.length_a   1.000
_cell.length_b   1.000
_cell.length_c   1.000
_cell.angle_alpha   90.00
_cell.angle_beta   90.00
_cell.angle_gamma   90.00
#
_symmetry.space_group_name_H-M   'P 1'
#
loop_
_entity.id
_entity.type
_entity.pdbx_description
1 polymer ?
#
loop_
_entity_poly.entity_id
_entity_poly.type
_entity_poly.pdbx_seq_one_letter_code
_entity_poly.pdbx_strand_id
1 'polypeptide(L)'
;MAWVMFGEDRNETQKLLELSGLSRGQLGYITQAHEFLNDTVCWGRHPDSKDLEEMLSVHVPRFKSMATQSYYEPLTRDLEAFIALAEQGLSRERWVVMHRIVHDIDYFLLGRRGFNPDNWEASLAVEKLK
;
A
#
# COMPACT_ATOMS: atom_id res chain seq x y z
N MET A 1 -6.07 18.71 -10.28
CA MET A 1 -5.00 17.71 -10.18
C MET A 1 -3.91 18.29 -9.29
N ALA A 2 -4.03 18.06 -7.97
CA ALA A 2 -3.11 18.59 -6.97
C ALA A 2 -2.13 17.47 -6.61
N TRP A 3 -0.85 17.72 -6.85
CA TRP A 3 0.23 16.79 -6.54
C TRP A 3 0.40 16.76 -5.01
N VAL A 4 0.16 15.59 -4.40
CA VAL A 4 0.31 15.43 -2.95
C VAL A 4 1.77 15.58 -2.56
N MET A 5 2.00 16.40 -1.53
CA MET A 5 3.31 16.83 -1.07
C MET A 5 4.10 15.64 -0.50
N PHE A 6 5.28 15.41 -1.08
CA PHE A 6 6.29 14.48 -0.56
C PHE A 6 6.70 14.87 0.86
N GLY A 7 7.04 13.85 1.66
CA GLY A 7 7.31 13.92 3.11
C GLY A 7 8.17 15.09 3.57
N GLU A 8 7.95 15.48 4.83
CA GLU A 8 8.57 16.63 5.50
C GLU A 8 10.11 16.55 5.56
N ASP A 9 10.72 15.38 5.29
CA ASP A 9 12.16 15.20 5.09
C ASP A 9 12.49 14.34 3.85
N ARG A 10 12.94 14.99 2.77
CA ARG A 10 13.35 14.33 1.51
C ARG A 10 14.50 13.33 1.69
N ASN A 11 15.32 13.48 2.73
CA ASN A 11 16.49 12.65 2.97
C ASN A 11 16.10 11.31 3.62
N GLU A 12 15.07 11.32 4.46
CA GLU A 12 14.54 10.12 5.11
C GLU A 12 13.78 9.22 4.11
N THR A 13 12.88 9.80 3.32
CA THR A 13 12.20 9.09 2.22
C THR A 13 13.21 8.43 1.27
N GLN A 14 14.29 9.13 0.92
CA GLN A 14 15.31 8.58 0.02
C GLN A 14 16.02 7.36 0.62
N LYS A 15 16.37 7.40 1.91
CA LYS A 15 16.99 6.27 2.61
C LYS A 15 16.07 5.05 2.70
N LEU A 16 14.77 5.27 2.93
CA LEU A 16 13.79 4.18 3.02
C LEU A 16 13.47 3.58 1.65
N LEU A 17 13.48 4.38 0.59
CA LEU A 17 13.43 3.89 -0.78
C LEU A 17 14.67 3.07 -1.14
N GLU A 18 15.86 3.54 -0.75
CA GLU A 18 17.09 2.77 -0.90
C GLU A 18 16.97 1.45 -0.16
N LEU A 19 16.64 1.46 1.15
CA LEU A 19 16.47 0.27 1.99
C LEU A 19 15.44 -0.73 1.46
N SER A 20 14.34 -0.25 0.87
CA SER A 20 13.31 -1.13 0.30
C SER A 20 13.68 -1.69 -1.07
N GLY A 21 14.64 -1.09 -1.77
CA GLY A 21 14.95 -1.40 -3.16
C GLY A 21 13.91 -0.89 -4.17
N LEU A 22 12.98 -0.04 -3.71
CA LEU A 22 11.94 0.53 -4.57
C LEU A 22 12.35 1.89 -5.15
N SER A 23 11.89 2.13 -6.38
CA SER A 23 12.05 3.40 -7.07
C SER A 23 10.99 4.43 -6.64
N ARG A 24 11.27 5.72 -6.89
CA ARG A 24 10.27 6.79 -6.70
C ARG A 24 9.01 6.61 -7.53
N GLY A 25 9.12 5.98 -8.70
CA GLY A 25 7.95 5.64 -9.52
C GLY A 25 7.04 4.63 -8.81
N GLN A 26 7.62 3.65 -8.11
CA GLN A 26 6.88 2.67 -7.33
C GLN A 26 6.22 3.29 -6.10
N LEU A 27 6.89 4.22 -5.42
CA LEU A 27 6.28 5.03 -4.36
C LEU A 27 5.05 5.78 -4.87
N GLY A 28 5.15 6.45 -6.03
CA GLY A 28 4.03 7.16 -6.63
C GLY A 28 2.81 6.25 -6.90
N TYR A 29 3.03 4.97 -7.22
CA TYR A 29 1.95 4.01 -7.38
C TYR A 29 1.34 3.54 -6.05
N ILE A 30 2.16 3.36 -5.02
CA ILE A 30 1.70 3.03 -3.67
C ILE A 30 0.82 4.16 -3.12
N THR A 31 1.26 5.41 -3.25
CA THR A 31 0.48 6.57 -2.82
C THR A 31 -0.84 6.69 -3.59
N GLN A 32 -0.87 6.44 -4.90
CA GLN A 32 -2.12 6.42 -5.67
C GLN A 32 -3.09 5.32 -5.19
N ALA A 33 -2.58 4.12 -4.92
CA ALA A 33 -3.39 3.03 -4.38
C ALA A 33 -3.92 3.39 -2.98
N HIS A 34 -3.10 4.02 -2.15
CA HIS A 34 -3.49 4.50 -0.82
C HIS A 34 -4.64 5.51 -0.93
N GLU A 35 -4.48 6.57 -1.73
CA GLU A 35 -5.48 7.62 -1.91
C GLU A 35 -6.82 7.05 -2.39
N PHE A 36 -6.78 6.15 -3.37
CA PHE A 36 -7.98 5.49 -3.88
C PHE A 36 -8.69 4.64 -2.81
N LEU A 37 -7.93 3.82 -2.09
CA LEU A 37 -8.48 2.98 -1.01
C LEU A 37 -9.00 3.82 0.14
N ASN A 38 -8.36 4.95 0.45
CA ASN A 38 -8.81 5.89 1.46
C ASN A 38 -10.14 6.56 1.06
N ASP A 39 -10.28 7.00 -0.20
CA ASP A 39 -11.52 7.54 -0.75
C ASP A 39 -12.67 6.51 -0.70
N THR A 40 -12.37 5.25 -1.01
CA THR A 40 -13.34 4.16 -1.00
C THR A 40 -13.74 3.75 0.42
N VAL A 41 -12.77 3.53 1.31
CA VAL A 41 -12.98 2.92 2.64
C VAL A 41 -13.34 3.94 3.71
N CYS A 42 -12.62 5.06 3.77
CA CYS A 42 -12.76 6.05 4.85
C CYS A 42 -13.81 7.11 4.53
N TRP A 43 -13.88 7.53 3.27
CA TRP A 43 -14.79 8.59 2.84
C TRP A 43 -16.09 8.08 2.22
N GLY A 44 -16.21 6.76 2.01
CA GLY A 44 -17.40 6.13 1.42
C GLY A 44 -17.75 6.66 0.04
N ARG A 45 -16.79 7.27 -0.66
CA ARG A 45 -16.95 7.69 -2.05
C ARG A 45 -16.80 6.43 -2.88
N HIS A 46 -17.89 5.67 -2.99
CA HIS A 46 -17.91 4.43 -3.75
C HIS A 46 -17.70 4.73 -5.23
N PRO A 47 -16.60 4.30 -5.84
CA PRO A 47 -16.65 3.98 -7.25
C PRO A 47 -17.43 2.65 -7.37
N ASP A 48 -18.12 2.43 -8.49
CA ASP A 48 -18.92 1.20 -8.65
C ASP A 48 -18.01 -0.03 -8.51
N SER A 49 -18.55 -1.22 -8.18
CA SER A 49 -17.73 -2.43 -8.02
C SER A 49 -16.82 -2.71 -9.23
N LYS A 50 -17.23 -2.26 -10.41
CA LYS A 50 -16.47 -2.32 -11.67
C LYS A 50 -15.20 -1.46 -11.64
N ASP A 51 -15.27 -0.24 -11.12
CA ASP A 51 -14.11 0.65 -11.00
C ASP A 51 -13.09 0.10 -9.99
N LEU A 52 -13.59 -0.59 -8.96
CA LEU A 52 -12.76 -1.28 -7.98
C LEU A 52 -12.01 -2.47 -8.59
N GLU A 53 -12.69 -3.30 -9.38
CA GLU A 53 -12.05 -4.40 -10.12
C GLU A 53 -11.02 -3.88 -11.14
N GLU A 54 -11.37 -2.82 -11.86
CA GLU A 54 -10.47 -2.16 -12.81
C GLU A 54 -9.21 -1.63 -12.11
N MET A 55 -9.36 -0.99 -10.96
CA MET A 55 -8.22 -0.56 -10.14
C MET A 55 -7.35 -1.75 -9.74
N LEU A 56 -7.92 -2.82 -9.17
CA LEU A 56 -7.12 -4.00 -8.79
C LEU A 56 -6.39 -4.60 -10.00
N SER A 57 -7.00 -4.62 -11.17
CA SER A 57 -6.36 -5.11 -12.40
C SER A 57 -5.11 -4.29 -12.79
N VAL A 58 -5.08 -2.99 -12.46
CA VAL A 58 -3.95 -2.10 -12.71
C VAL A 58 -2.88 -2.22 -11.61
N HIS A 59 -3.30 -2.30 -10.35
CA HIS A 59 -2.40 -2.20 -9.21
C HIS A 59 -1.78 -3.56 -8.82
N VAL A 60 -2.53 -4.66 -8.87
CA VAL A 60 -2.04 -5.99 -8.45
C VAL A 60 -0.78 -6.43 -9.23
N PRO A 61 -0.69 -6.31 -10.57
CA PRO A 61 0.52 -6.67 -11.30
C PRO A 61 1.74 -5.83 -10.89
N ARG A 62 1.51 -4.55 -10.56
CA ARG A 62 2.58 -3.65 -10.10
C ARG A 62 3.05 -4.02 -8.71
N PHE A 63 2.14 -4.32 -7.79
CA PHE A 63 2.46 -4.83 -6.46
C PHE A 63 3.21 -6.17 -6.53
N LYS A 64 2.84 -7.08 -7.44
CA LYS A 64 3.60 -8.32 -7.70
C LYS A 64 5.04 -8.01 -8.13
N SER A 65 5.22 -7.09 -9.08
CA SER A 65 6.55 -6.68 -9.52
C SER A 65 7.36 -6.05 -8.37
N MET A 66 6.74 -5.22 -7.53
CA MET A 66 7.42 -4.62 -6.37
C MET A 66 7.85 -5.69 -5.35
N ALA A 67 7.00 -6.67 -5.06
CA ALA A 67 7.31 -7.74 -4.12
C ALA A 67 8.55 -8.54 -4.57
N THR A 68 8.67 -8.83 -5.87
CA THR A 68 9.85 -9.54 -6.42
C THR A 68 11.14 -8.72 -6.42
N GLN A 69 11.05 -7.40 -6.32
CA GLN A 69 12.20 -6.47 -6.37
C GLN A 69 12.62 -5.97 -5.00
N SER A 70 11.68 -5.97 -4.04
CA SER A 70 11.94 -5.60 -2.66
C SER A 70 12.83 -6.64 -2.00
N TYR A 71 13.93 -6.19 -1.43
CA TYR A 71 14.79 -7.00 -0.58
C TYR A 71 14.54 -6.76 0.91
N TYR A 72 13.57 -5.90 1.25
CA TYR A 72 13.13 -5.67 2.62
C TYR A 72 11.94 -6.59 2.93
N GLU A 73 12.19 -7.63 3.73
CA GLU A 73 11.24 -8.71 3.98
C GLU A 73 9.87 -8.25 4.52
N PRO A 74 9.77 -7.32 5.49
CA PRO A 74 8.46 -6.85 5.97
C PRO A 74 7.62 -6.21 4.87
N LEU A 75 8.24 -5.42 4.00
CA LEU A 75 7.57 -4.81 2.85
C LEU A 75 7.13 -5.87 1.85
N THR A 76 7.99 -6.83 1.52
CA THR A 76 7.64 -7.92 0.59
C THR A 76 6.42 -8.70 1.08
N ARG A 77 6.41 -9.06 2.37
CA ARG A 77 5.29 -9.77 3.01
C ARG A 77 3.98 -8.99 2.92
N ASP A 78 4.02 -7.69 3.15
CA ASP A 78 2.84 -6.83 3.09
C ASP A 78 2.31 -6.66 1.65
N LEU A 79 3.20 -6.51 0.67
CA LEU A 79 2.83 -6.48 -0.75
C LEU A 79 2.15 -7.80 -1.15
N GLU A 80 2.69 -8.94 -0.73
CA GLU A 80 2.12 -10.27 -0.95
C GLU A 80 0.75 -10.45 -0.28
N ALA A 81 0.60 -9.95 0.95
CA ALA A 81 -0.66 -9.98 1.67
C ALA A 81 -1.75 -9.16 0.96
N PHE A 82 -1.40 -7.98 0.43
CA PHE A 82 -2.30 -7.18 -0.40
C PHE A 82 -2.75 -7.94 -1.66
N ILE A 83 -1.80 -8.57 -2.37
CA ILE A 83 -2.07 -9.33 -3.59
C ILE A 83 -3.01 -10.50 -3.30
N ALA A 84 -2.74 -11.26 -2.24
CA ALA A 84 -3.55 -12.41 -1.84
C ALA A 84 -4.99 -12.01 -1.48
N LEU A 85 -5.18 -10.85 -0.83
CA LEU A 85 -6.52 -10.32 -0.53
C LEU A 85 -7.26 -9.88 -1.79
N ALA A 86 -6.55 -9.22 -2.72
CA ALA A 86 -7.13 -8.77 -3.99
C ALA A 86 -7.64 -9.95 -4.84
N GLU A 87 -6.90 -11.07 -4.87
CA GLU A 87 -7.24 -12.26 -5.66
C GLU A 87 -8.44 -13.06 -5.10
N GLN A 88 -8.77 -12.90 -3.82
CA GLN A 88 -9.91 -13.57 -3.18
C GLN A 88 -11.27 -12.89 -3.47
N GLY A 89 -11.27 -11.78 -4.21
CA GLY A 89 -12.48 -11.05 -4.61
C GLY A 89 -12.93 -9.97 -3.61
N LEU A 90 -13.94 -9.20 -4.01
CA LEU A 90 -14.30 -7.95 -3.35
C LEU A 90 -15.23 -8.16 -2.15
N SER A 91 -14.76 -7.83 -0.94
CA SER A 91 -15.60 -7.66 0.25
C SER A 91 -15.17 -6.42 1.03
N ARG A 92 -16.12 -5.79 1.75
CA ARG A 92 -15.82 -4.59 2.55
C ARG A 92 -14.70 -4.82 3.55
N GLU A 93 -14.68 -5.97 4.20
CA GLU A 93 -13.64 -6.34 5.18
C GLU A 93 -12.26 -6.45 4.54
N ARG A 94 -12.17 -7.07 3.36
CA ARG A 94 -10.90 -7.15 2.61
C ARG A 94 -10.42 -5.78 2.18
N TRP A 95 -11.33 -4.89 1.75
CA TRP A 95 -10.97 -3.51 1.41
C TRP A 95 -10.38 -2.74 2.58
N VAL A 96 -10.97 -2.89 3.77
CA VAL A 96 -10.45 -2.27 4.99
C VAL A 96 -9.03 -2.74 5.29
N VAL A 97 -8.77 -4.05 5.15
CA VAL A 97 -7.43 -4.60 5.41
C VAL A 97 -6.44 -4.20 4.31
N MET A 98 -6.84 -4.25 3.04
CA MET A 98 -6.01 -3.77 1.92
C MET A 98 -5.65 -2.30 2.05
N HIS A 99 -6.62 -1.45 2.44
CA HIS A 99 -6.37 -0.05 2.76
C HIS A 99 -5.32 0.09 3.86
N ARG A 100 -5.46 -0.68 4.95
CA ARG A 100 -4.52 -0.62 6.06
C ARG A 100 -3.09 -1.00 5.64
N ILE A 101 -2.94 -2.05 4.85
CA ILE A 101 -1.65 -2.48 4.32
C ILE A 101 -1.00 -1.36 3.50
N VAL A 102 -1.73 -0.82 2.52
CA VAL A 102 -1.17 0.22 1.63
C VAL A 102 -0.92 1.53 2.37
N HIS A 103 -1.75 1.87 3.37
CA HIS A 103 -1.54 3.01 4.27
C HIS A 103 -0.22 2.86 5.05
N ASP A 104 0.01 1.71 5.67
CA ASP A 104 1.22 1.46 6.46
C ASP A 104 2.48 1.46 5.56
N ILE A 105 2.42 0.89 4.34
CA ILE A 105 3.51 0.95 3.36
C ILE A 105 3.80 2.39 2.92
N ASP A 106 2.76 3.17 2.58
CA ASP A 106 2.92 4.57 2.14
C ASP A 106 3.53 5.43 3.26
N TYR A 107 3.08 5.22 4.50
CA TYR A 107 3.59 5.95 5.66
C TYR A 107 5.05 5.62 5.96
N PHE A 108 5.43 4.35 5.86
CA PHE A 108 6.82 3.94 5.94
C PHE A 108 7.66 4.64 4.90
N LEU A 109 7.33 4.47 3.61
CA LEU A 109 8.20 4.96 2.53
C LEU A 109 8.28 6.50 2.53
N LEU A 110 7.24 7.19 2.99
CA LEU A 110 7.24 8.66 3.13
C LEU A 110 7.93 9.17 4.41
N GLY A 111 8.39 8.29 5.31
CA GLY A 111 9.01 8.70 6.58
C GLY A 111 8.08 9.53 7.46
N ARG A 112 6.75 9.25 7.45
CA ARG A 112 5.78 10.05 8.21
C ARG A 112 5.92 9.80 9.71
N ARG A 113 5.94 10.89 10.51
CA ARG A 113 6.05 10.84 11.98
C ARG A 113 5.00 9.92 12.60
N GLY A 114 5.44 9.07 13.53
CA GLY A 114 4.59 8.12 14.26
C GLY A 114 4.60 6.70 13.68
N PHE A 115 5.23 6.50 12.52
CA PHE A 115 5.54 5.17 12.01
C PHE A 115 6.77 4.62 12.74
N ASN A 116 6.62 3.49 13.45
CA ASN A 116 7.73 2.76 14.03
C ASN A 116 7.98 1.50 13.19
N PRO A 117 9.09 1.43 12.42
CA PRO A 117 9.44 0.24 11.63
C PRO A 117 9.54 -1.03 12.49
N ASP A 118 9.90 -0.89 13.77
CA ASP A 118 10.02 -2.01 14.71
C ASP A 118 8.64 -2.53 15.18
N ASN A 119 7.57 -1.76 14.99
CA ASN A 119 6.18 -2.14 15.27
C ASN A 119 5.37 -2.38 13.98
N TRP A 120 6.06 -2.63 12.85
CA TRP A 120 5.39 -2.91 11.58
C TRP A 120 4.67 -4.27 11.64
N GLU A 121 3.35 -4.22 11.84
CA GLU A 121 2.51 -5.41 12.06
C GLU A 121 1.35 -5.57 11.06
N ALA A 122 1.27 -4.79 9.97
CA ALA A 122 0.08 -4.78 9.09
C ALA A 122 -0.30 -6.17 8.55
N SER A 123 0.66 -7.03 8.21
CA SER A 123 0.44 -8.43 7.81
C SER A 123 -0.24 -9.33 8.86
N LEU A 124 -0.20 -9.01 10.16
CA LEU A 124 -0.86 -9.79 11.21
C LEU A 124 -2.40 -9.66 11.15
N ALA A 125 -2.92 -8.61 10.49
CA ALA A 125 -4.36 -8.46 10.28
C ALA A 125 -4.92 -9.47 9.27
N VAL A 126 -4.10 -9.95 8.33
CA VAL A 126 -4.51 -10.94 7.32
C VAL A 126 -4.70 -12.34 7.91
N GLU A 127 -3.91 -12.71 8.92
CA GLU A 127 -4.04 -14.00 9.61
C GLU A 127 -5.37 -14.15 10.35
N LYS A 128 -6.00 -13.03 10.74
CA LYS A 128 -7.29 -13.00 11.45
C LYS A 128 -8.51 -13.10 10.52
N LEU A 129 -8.30 -13.06 9.20
CA LEU A 129 -9.36 -13.18 8.18
C LEU A 129 -9.51 -14.60 7.62
N LYS A 130 -8.70 -15.56 8.07
CA LYS A 130 -8.82 -17.00 7.75
C LYS A 130 -9.78 -17.70 8.71
#